data_AF-A0A942HIG7-F1
#
_entry.id   AF-A0A942HIG7-F1
#
_cell.length_a   1.000
_cell.length_b   1.000
_cell.length_c   1.000
_cell.angle_alpha   90.00
_cell.angle_beta   90.00
_cell.angle_gamma   90.00
#
_symmetry.space_group_name_H-M   'P 1'
#
loop_
_entity.id
_entity.type
_entity.pdbx_description
1 polymer ?
#
loop_
_entity_poly.entity_id
_entity_poly.type
_entity_poly.pdbx_seq_one_letter_code
_entity_poly.pdbx_strand_id
1 'polypeptide(L)'
;MGWFSIAVGIAGVAYHLESSFFYERTLKSLTYAAPFAAPLAYVGLGCLLLMNRMIAFPTRDWAKWTLFFTLGGFAGNFALSLTDHAVNGFYHWAEWIPVFSCALAVGFLSVLFVGEESTKYAKLCALVLALQVLVGIAGFALHVLADLRGPSQSLVQNVIQGAPPFAPLLLPNLALLGLLGLLAQDSVARRRRNVAI
;
A
#
# COMPACT_ATOMS: atom_id res chain seq x y z
N MET A 1 -6.97 14.65 15.33
CA MET A 1 -5.94 13.79 14.70
C MET A 1 -6.45 13.17 13.39
N GLY A 2 -7.39 12.20 13.38
CA GLY A 2 -7.89 11.60 12.12
C GLY A 2 -8.47 12.59 11.10
N TRP A 3 -9.37 13.48 11.52
CA TRP A 3 -9.94 14.54 10.66
C TRP A 3 -8.89 15.46 10.04
N PHE A 4 -7.81 15.77 10.77
CA PHE A 4 -6.75 16.62 10.25
C PHE A 4 -5.95 15.92 9.15
N SER A 5 -5.66 14.62 9.32
CA SER A 5 -5.03 13.81 8.27
C SER A 5 -5.87 13.74 7.01
N ILE A 6 -7.20 13.59 7.15
CA ILE A 6 -8.12 13.63 6.01
C ILE A 6 -8.08 14.99 5.31
N ALA A 7 -8.17 16.09 6.06
CA ALA A 7 -8.15 17.43 5.50
C ALA A 7 -6.85 17.71 4.74
N VAL A 8 -5.70 17.37 5.33
CA VAL A 8 -4.38 17.49 4.68
C VAL A 8 -4.30 16.62 3.42
N GLY A 9 -4.79 15.38 3.47
CA GLY A 9 -4.81 14.49 2.32
C GLY A 9 -5.67 15.02 1.17
N ILE A 10 -6.90 15.47 1.46
CA ILE A 10 -7.81 16.04 0.46
C ILE A 10 -7.22 17.32 -0.15
N ALA A 11 -6.71 18.24 0.69
CA ALA A 11 -6.08 19.47 0.21
C ALA A 11 -4.85 19.16 -0.66
N GLY A 12 -4.02 18.18 -0.26
CA GLY A 12 -2.87 17.75 -1.04
C GLY A 12 -3.25 17.11 -2.36
N VAL A 13 -4.31 16.29 -2.40
CA VAL A 13 -4.84 15.75 -3.67
C VAL A 13 -5.31 16.89 -4.55
N ALA A 14 -6.14 17.81 -4.05
CA ALA A 14 -6.64 18.94 -4.83
C ALA A 14 -5.49 19.78 -5.42
N TYR A 15 -4.49 20.12 -4.61
CA TYR A 15 -3.30 20.84 -5.06
C TYR A 15 -2.53 20.11 -6.16
N HIS A 16 -2.35 18.78 -6.03
CA HIS A 16 -1.66 17.97 -7.03
C HIS A 16 -2.47 17.79 -8.33
N LEU A 17 -3.80 17.77 -8.25
CA LEU A 17 -4.68 17.72 -9.41
C LEU A 17 -4.68 19.06 -10.19
N GLU A 18 -4.52 20.18 -9.50
CA GLU A 18 -4.37 21.51 -10.10
C GLU A 18 -2.98 21.71 -10.74
N SER A 19 -1.94 21.04 -10.24
CA SER A 19 -0.60 21.07 -10.84
C SER A 19 -0.47 20.09 -12.00
N SER A 20 -0.47 20.59 -13.24
CA SER A 20 0.01 19.92 -14.48
C SER A 20 -0.66 18.62 -14.95
N PHE A 21 -1.38 17.89 -14.09
CA PHE A 21 -1.86 16.51 -14.31
C PHE A 21 -2.93 16.38 -15.42
N PHE A 22 -3.74 17.44 -15.65
CA PHE A 22 -4.88 17.36 -16.58
C PHE A 22 -4.75 18.19 -17.87
N TYR A 23 -3.62 18.85 -18.12
CA TYR A 23 -3.48 19.63 -19.35
C TYR A 23 -3.26 18.73 -20.58
N GLU A 24 -2.60 17.58 -20.40
CA GLU A 24 -2.46 16.54 -21.43
C GLU A 24 -3.01 15.21 -20.90
N ARG A 25 -4.21 14.80 -21.34
CA ARG A 25 -4.81 13.50 -21.00
C ARG A 25 -4.19 12.37 -21.84
N THR A 26 -2.88 12.16 -21.74
CA THR A 26 -2.18 11.09 -22.46
C THR A 26 -1.75 9.98 -21.50
N LEU A 27 -1.55 8.75 -22.00
CA LEU A 27 -0.95 7.65 -21.22
C LEU A 27 0.43 8.04 -20.64
N LYS A 28 1.12 8.99 -21.28
CA LYS A 28 2.36 9.59 -20.81
C LYS A 28 2.15 10.49 -19.58
N SER A 29 1.00 11.15 -19.42
CA SER A 29 0.70 11.91 -18.20
C SER A 29 0.54 11.00 -16.97
N LEU A 30 0.01 9.79 -17.13
CA LEU A 30 -0.12 8.83 -16.03
C LEU A 30 1.22 8.35 -15.45
N THR A 31 2.28 8.32 -16.26
CA THR A 31 3.61 7.86 -15.83
C THR A 31 4.50 9.00 -15.32
N TYR A 32 4.26 10.24 -15.74
CA TYR A 32 5.05 11.43 -15.34
C TYR A 32 4.34 12.35 -14.33
N ALA A 33 3.20 11.91 -13.80
CA ALA A 33 2.35 12.70 -12.91
C ALA A 33 2.97 12.99 -11.54
N ALA A 34 2.69 14.19 -11.02
CA ALA A 34 2.93 14.52 -9.62
C ALA A 34 2.14 13.55 -8.70
N PRO A 35 2.75 13.07 -7.60
CA PRO A 35 2.25 11.91 -6.87
C PRO A 35 1.03 12.25 -6.01
N PHE A 36 -0.17 12.36 -6.61
CA PHE A 36 -1.43 12.55 -5.86
C PHE A 36 -1.74 11.37 -4.93
N ALA A 37 -1.12 10.21 -5.17
CA ALA A 37 -1.26 9.03 -4.33
C ALA A 37 -0.67 9.22 -2.92
N ALA A 38 0.37 10.04 -2.76
CA ALA A 38 0.95 10.32 -1.45
C ALA A 38 -0.02 11.12 -0.56
N PRO A 39 -0.63 12.24 -1.01
CA PRO A 39 -1.74 12.88 -0.30
C PRO A 39 -2.93 11.94 -0.04
N LEU A 40 -3.29 11.07 -0.99
CA LEU A 40 -4.39 10.12 -0.81
C LEU A 40 -4.12 9.13 0.34
N ALA A 41 -2.86 8.74 0.58
CA ALA A 41 -2.50 7.89 1.70
C ALA A 41 -2.81 8.55 3.07
N TYR A 42 -2.71 9.88 3.19
CA TYR A 42 -3.11 10.61 4.40
C TYR A 42 -4.62 10.56 4.64
N VAL A 43 -5.43 10.52 3.58
CA VAL A 43 -6.88 10.29 3.69
C VAL A 43 -7.13 8.90 4.24
N GLY A 44 -6.47 7.88 3.68
CA GLY A 44 -6.56 6.49 4.15
C GLY A 44 -6.18 6.33 5.63
N LEU A 45 -5.04 6.90 6.03
CA LEU A 45 -4.59 6.91 7.43
C LEU A 45 -5.59 7.63 8.35
N GLY A 46 -6.10 8.79 7.92
CA GLY A 46 -7.08 9.56 8.67
C GLY A 46 -8.39 8.79 8.89
N CYS A 47 -8.87 8.12 7.85
CA CYS A 47 -10.03 7.24 7.92
C CYS A 47 -9.78 6.04 8.84
N LEU A 48 -8.60 5.42 8.77
CA LEU A 48 -8.21 4.33 9.67
C LEU A 48 -8.18 4.77 11.15
N LEU A 49 -7.66 5.96 11.44
CA LEU A 49 -7.63 6.53 12.79
C LEU A 49 -9.02 6.86 13.33
N LEU A 50 -9.93 7.36 12.49
CA LEU A 50 -11.32 7.59 12.87
C LEU A 50 -12.03 6.25 13.12
N MET A 51 -11.91 5.32 12.18
CA MET A 51 -12.48 3.99 12.27
C MET A 51 -12.02 3.25 13.54
N ASN A 52 -10.73 3.33 13.89
CA ASN A 52 -10.20 2.72 15.12
C ASN A 52 -10.78 3.32 16.42
N ARG A 53 -11.36 4.53 16.35
CA ARG A 53 -12.07 5.15 17.49
C ARG A 53 -13.56 4.86 17.52
N MET A 54 -14.14 4.61 16.35
CA MET A 54 -15.59 4.43 16.19
C MET A 54 -16.02 2.97 16.33
N ILE A 55 -15.13 2.03 16.02
CA ILE A 55 -15.44 0.60 16.00
C ILE A 55 -14.55 -0.13 17.01
N ALA A 56 -15.18 -0.90 17.91
CA ALA A 56 -14.45 -1.63 18.93
C ALA A 56 -13.62 -2.78 18.33
N PHE A 57 -12.44 -3.02 18.89
CA PHE A 57 -11.63 -4.20 18.63
C PHE A 57 -11.85 -5.28 19.70
N PRO A 58 -11.88 -6.58 19.36
CA PRO A 58 -12.01 -7.13 18.00
C PRO A 58 -13.48 -7.31 17.61
N THR A 59 -13.91 -6.71 16.50
CA THR A 59 -15.22 -6.94 15.87
C THR A 59 -15.06 -7.31 14.39
N ARG A 60 -16.10 -7.93 13.80
CA ARG A 60 -16.10 -8.29 12.37
C ARG A 60 -15.94 -7.04 11.49
N ASP A 61 -16.63 -5.97 11.85
CA ASP A 61 -16.56 -4.71 11.11
C ASP A 61 -15.16 -4.10 11.21
N TRP A 62 -14.53 -4.18 12.39
CA TRP A 62 -13.16 -3.72 12.54
C TRP A 62 -12.22 -4.44 11.57
N ALA A 63 -12.30 -5.78 11.54
CA ALA A 63 -11.49 -6.60 10.64
C ALA A 63 -11.74 -6.26 9.15
N LYS A 64 -13.00 -6.14 8.73
CA LYS A 64 -13.34 -5.86 7.33
C LYS A 64 -12.89 -4.45 6.90
N TRP A 65 -13.02 -3.43 7.75
CA TRP A 65 -12.50 -2.09 7.43
C TRP A 65 -10.97 -2.07 7.32
N THR A 66 -10.27 -2.75 8.22
CA THR A 66 -8.80 -2.87 8.13
C THR A 66 -8.36 -3.59 6.86
N LEU A 67 -9.05 -4.68 6.47
CA LEU A 67 -8.80 -5.38 5.21
C LEU A 67 -9.12 -4.52 3.99
N PHE A 68 -10.19 -3.71 4.03
CA PHE A 68 -10.54 -2.77 2.97
C PHE A 68 -9.43 -1.73 2.73
N PHE A 69 -8.92 -1.10 3.79
CA PHE A 69 -7.81 -0.13 3.66
C PHE A 69 -6.52 -0.80 3.19
N THR A 70 -6.26 -2.02 3.66
CA THR A 70 -5.12 -2.82 3.18
C THR A 70 -5.23 -3.10 1.68
N LEU A 71 -6.40 -3.55 1.21
CA LEU A 71 -6.65 -3.85 -0.20
C LEU A 71 -6.52 -2.59 -1.07
N GLY A 72 -7.11 -1.48 -0.65
CA GLY A 72 -6.98 -0.18 -1.33
C GLY A 72 -5.53 0.27 -1.42
N GLY A 73 -4.74 0.08 -0.35
CA GLY A 73 -3.32 0.39 -0.35
C GLY A 73 -2.52 -0.48 -1.33
N PHE A 74 -2.78 -1.79 -1.41
CA PHE A 74 -2.11 -2.67 -2.37
C PHE A 74 -2.52 -2.40 -3.81
N ALA A 75 -3.79 -2.05 -4.05
CA ALA A 75 -4.25 -1.62 -5.38
C ALA A 75 -3.54 -0.32 -5.81
N GLY A 76 -3.37 0.63 -4.88
CA GLY A 76 -2.57 1.83 -5.11
C GLY A 76 -1.10 1.52 -5.42
N ASN A 77 -0.46 0.64 -4.64
CA ASN A 77 0.93 0.24 -4.88
C ASN A 77 1.11 -0.53 -6.19
N PHE A 78 0.14 -1.35 -6.59
CA PHE A 78 0.15 -1.99 -7.90
C PHE A 78 0.19 -0.96 -9.03
N ALA A 79 -0.70 0.05 -8.96
CA ALA A 79 -0.75 1.12 -9.94
C ALA A 79 0.56 1.93 -9.97
N LEU A 80 1.05 2.35 -8.80
CA LEU A 80 2.30 3.14 -8.69
C LEU A 80 3.52 2.36 -9.16
N SER A 81 3.68 1.11 -8.72
CA SER A 81 4.81 0.28 -9.17
C SER A 81 4.79 0.08 -10.68
N LEU A 82 3.60 -0.06 -11.27
CA LEU A 82 3.45 -0.18 -12.71
C LEU A 82 3.80 1.14 -13.43
N THR A 83 3.27 2.28 -12.97
CA THR A 83 3.47 3.57 -13.64
C THR A 83 4.88 4.11 -13.48
N ASP A 84 5.45 4.03 -12.27
CA ASP A 84 6.75 4.60 -11.94
C ASP A 84 7.87 3.87 -12.69
N HIS A 85 7.80 2.54 -12.75
CA HIS A 85 8.77 1.73 -13.51
C HIS A 85 8.47 1.69 -15.02
N ALA A 86 7.25 2.02 -15.47
CA ALA A 86 7.01 2.21 -16.90
C ALA A 86 7.74 3.44 -17.46
N VAL A 87 8.08 4.45 -16.63
CA VAL A 87 8.80 5.66 -17.06
C VAL A 87 10.15 5.32 -17.69
N ASN A 88 10.89 4.39 -17.11
CA ASN A 88 12.20 3.94 -17.62
C ASN A 88 12.09 2.69 -18.52
N GLY A 89 10.86 2.21 -18.77
CA GLY A 89 10.59 1.03 -19.58
C GLY A 89 10.93 -0.30 -18.90
N PHE A 90 10.89 -0.39 -17.58
CA PHE A 90 11.32 -1.56 -16.80
C PHE A 90 12.77 -1.95 -17.09
N TYR A 91 13.68 -0.97 -17.01
CA TYR A 91 15.08 -1.14 -17.41
C TYR A 91 15.75 -2.33 -16.72
N HIS A 92 15.44 -2.56 -15.44
CA HIS A 92 15.86 -3.76 -14.71
C HIS A 92 14.72 -4.74 -14.54
N TRP A 93 14.97 -6.03 -14.81
CA TRP A 93 13.95 -7.09 -14.64
C TRP A 93 13.35 -7.12 -13.23
N ALA A 94 14.13 -6.75 -12.21
CA ALA A 94 13.70 -6.73 -10.81
C ALA A 94 12.56 -5.72 -10.54
N GLU A 95 12.39 -4.72 -11.40
CA GLU A 95 11.31 -3.72 -11.31
C GLU A 95 9.92 -4.34 -11.52
N TRP A 96 9.84 -5.54 -12.11
CA TRP A 96 8.59 -6.30 -12.22
C TRP A 96 8.15 -6.98 -10.91
N ILE A 97 9.08 -7.20 -9.97
CA ILE A 97 8.79 -7.87 -8.70
C ILE A 97 7.65 -7.18 -7.93
N PRO A 98 7.70 -5.86 -7.65
CA PRO A 98 6.62 -5.19 -6.93
C PRO A 98 5.29 -5.19 -7.69
N VAL A 99 5.30 -5.19 -9.03
CA VAL A 99 4.08 -5.26 -9.85
C VAL A 99 3.38 -6.60 -9.64
N PHE A 100 4.08 -7.71 -9.82
CA PHE A 100 3.51 -9.04 -9.64
C PHE A 100 3.16 -9.33 -8.18
N SER A 101 4.00 -8.89 -7.23
CA SER A 101 3.73 -9.11 -5.81
C SER A 101 2.49 -8.34 -5.35
N CYS A 102 2.29 -7.10 -5.80
CA CYS A 102 1.07 -6.34 -5.50
C CYS A 102 -0.16 -6.95 -6.14
N ALA A 103 -0.08 -7.41 -7.40
CA ALA A 103 -1.19 -8.10 -8.07
C ALA A 103 -1.60 -9.36 -7.30
N LEU A 104 -0.63 -10.13 -6.81
CA LEU A 104 -0.88 -11.28 -5.94
C LEU A 104 -1.59 -10.88 -4.64
N ALA A 105 -1.11 -9.82 -3.97
CA ALA A 105 -1.75 -9.32 -2.74
C ALA A 105 -3.19 -8.87 -2.98
N VAL A 106 -3.44 -8.11 -4.05
CA VAL A 106 -4.79 -7.65 -4.42
C VAL A 106 -5.71 -8.85 -4.68
N GLY A 107 -5.27 -9.84 -5.46
CA GLY A 107 -6.08 -11.01 -5.79
C GLY A 107 -6.49 -11.81 -4.54
N PHE A 108 -5.51 -12.17 -3.70
CA PHE A 108 -5.76 -13.00 -2.51
C PHE A 108 -6.60 -12.26 -1.45
N LEU A 109 -6.28 -10.99 -1.20
CA LEU A 109 -7.02 -10.21 -0.21
C LEU A 109 -8.44 -9.86 -0.68
N SER A 110 -8.67 -9.73 -2.00
CA SER A 110 -10.02 -9.49 -2.53
C SER A 110 -10.96 -10.67 -2.23
N VAL A 111 -10.50 -11.90 -2.45
CA VAL A 111 -11.28 -13.11 -2.12
C VAL A 111 -11.57 -13.15 -0.62
N LEU A 112 -10.56 -12.93 0.22
CA LEU A 112 -10.74 -12.89 1.67
C LEU A 112 -11.69 -11.75 2.13
N PHE A 113 -11.66 -10.61 1.44
CA PHE A 113 -12.48 -9.46 1.76
C PHE A 113 -13.96 -9.69 1.43
N VAL A 114 -14.27 -10.35 0.31
CA VAL A 114 -15.66 -10.63 -0.09
C VAL A 114 -16.24 -11.84 0.65
N GLY A 115 -15.43 -12.88 0.88
CA GLY A 115 -15.89 -14.17 1.42
C GLY A 115 -15.83 -14.32 2.94
N GLU A 116 -16.37 -15.46 3.39
CA GLU A 116 -16.10 -16.07 4.69
C GLU A 116 -15.16 -17.26 4.49
N GLU A 117 -13.88 -16.95 4.35
CA GLU A 117 -12.89 -17.95 3.95
C GLU A 117 -12.40 -18.83 5.11
N SER A 118 -11.94 -20.03 4.75
CA SER A 118 -11.37 -20.98 5.70
C SER A 118 -10.10 -20.44 6.39
N THR A 119 -9.80 -20.98 7.58
CA THR A 119 -8.54 -20.69 8.29
C THR A 119 -7.30 -21.02 7.44
N LYS A 120 -7.39 -22.00 6.54
CA LYS A 120 -6.30 -22.32 5.60
C LYS A 120 -6.05 -21.18 4.62
N TYR A 121 -7.11 -20.60 4.06
CA TYR A 121 -7.00 -19.47 3.15
C TYR A 121 -6.50 -18.20 3.86
N ALA A 122 -6.95 -17.95 5.09
CA ALA A 122 -6.43 -16.84 5.90
C ALA A 122 -4.92 -16.99 6.18
N LYS A 123 -4.44 -18.21 6.45
CA LYS A 123 -2.99 -18.49 6.58
C LYS A 123 -2.23 -18.24 5.27
N LEU A 124 -2.82 -18.61 4.13
CA LEU A 124 -2.24 -18.34 2.83
C LEU A 124 -2.14 -16.83 2.55
N CYS A 125 -3.18 -16.06 2.90
CA CYS A 125 -3.13 -14.60 2.86
C CYS A 125 -2.02 -14.04 3.77
N ALA A 126 -1.84 -14.59 4.97
CA ALA A 126 -0.73 -14.19 5.85
C ALA A 126 0.65 -14.44 5.22
N LEU A 127 0.83 -15.55 4.49
CA LEU A 127 2.07 -15.81 3.73
C LEU A 127 2.27 -14.81 2.59
N VAL A 128 1.20 -14.46 1.87
CA VAL A 128 1.25 -13.41 0.83
C VAL A 128 1.65 -12.06 1.45
N LEU A 129 1.11 -11.69 2.61
CA LEU A 129 1.49 -10.47 3.33
C LEU A 129 2.96 -10.53 3.78
N ALA A 130 3.45 -11.67 4.28
CA ALA A 130 4.85 -11.84 4.63
C ALA A 130 5.78 -11.68 3.43
N LEU A 131 5.39 -12.18 2.25
CA LEU A 131 6.11 -11.92 1.00
C LEU A 131 6.19 -10.42 0.70
N GLN A 132 5.12 -9.64 0.92
CA GLN A 132 5.17 -8.19 0.70
C GLN A 132 6.15 -7.49 1.64
N VAL A 133 6.32 -7.97 2.88
CA VAL A 133 7.36 -7.47 3.78
C VAL A 133 8.75 -7.68 3.18
N LEU A 134 9.02 -8.90 2.68
CA LEU A 134 10.31 -9.22 2.06
C LEU A 134 10.58 -8.38 0.80
N VAL A 135 9.59 -8.26 -0.09
CA VAL A 135 9.69 -7.44 -1.30
C VAL A 135 9.94 -5.97 -0.96
N GLY A 136 9.23 -5.43 0.03
CA GLY A 136 9.42 -4.04 0.45
C GLY A 136 10.79 -3.76 1.04
N ILE A 137 11.32 -4.66 1.87
CA ILE A 137 12.68 -4.53 2.44
C ILE A 137 13.74 -4.65 1.34
N ALA A 138 13.59 -5.63 0.44
CA ALA A 138 14.50 -5.80 -0.69
C ALA A 138 14.47 -4.58 -1.62
N GLY A 139 13.28 -4.07 -1.95
CA GLY A 139 13.11 -2.87 -2.77
C GLY A 139 13.74 -1.63 -2.12
N PHE A 140 13.57 -1.44 -0.82
CA PHE A 140 14.22 -0.37 -0.07
C PHE A 140 15.75 -0.45 -0.22
N ALA A 141 16.33 -1.63 -0.02
CA ALA A 141 17.77 -1.83 -0.18
C ALA A 141 18.23 -1.54 -1.62
N LEU A 142 17.47 -1.96 -2.63
CA LEU A 142 17.79 -1.71 -4.03
C LEU A 142 17.71 -0.22 -4.39
N HIS A 143 16.69 0.50 -3.91
CA HIS A 143 16.57 1.95 -4.15
C HIS A 143 17.72 2.71 -3.48
N VAL A 144 18.01 2.42 -2.20
CA VAL A 144 19.15 3.03 -1.50
C VAL A 144 20.47 2.75 -2.23
N LEU A 145 20.66 1.51 -2.72
CA LEU A 145 21.86 1.16 -3.46
C LEU A 145 21.96 1.89 -4.81
N ALA A 146 20.84 2.10 -5.49
CA ALA A 146 20.78 2.87 -6.73
C ALA A 146 21.19 4.33 -6.48
N ASP A 147 20.66 4.97 -5.43
CA ASP A 147 20.99 6.36 -5.08
C ASP A 147 22.46 6.51 -4.64
N LEU A 148 23.00 5.54 -3.89
CA LEU A 148 24.40 5.52 -3.47
C LEU A 148 25.38 5.33 -4.64
N ARG A 149 24.95 4.63 -5.69
CA ARG A 149 25.72 4.38 -6.93
C ARG A 149 25.33 5.34 -8.06
N GLY A 150 24.52 6.35 -7.75
CA GLY A 150 24.00 7.29 -8.72
C GLY A 150 25.12 8.13 -9.37
N PRO A 151 24.86 8.71 -10.55
CA PRO A 151 25.87 9.39 -11.35
C PRO A 151 26.30 10.75 -10.78
N SER A 152 25.53 11.36 -9.87
CA SER A 152 25.93 12.61 -9.22
C SER A 152 26.97 12.36 -8.13
N GLN A 153 27.88 13.33 -7.96
CA GLN A 153 28.79 13.40 -6.82
C GLN A 153 28.07 13.74 -5.51
N SER A 154 26.83 14.22 -5.57
CA SER A 154 26.00 14.54 -4.40
C SER A 154 24.95 13.47 -4.17
N LEU A 155 25.00 12.81 -3.01
CA LEU A 155 23.98 11.84 -2.58
C LEU A 155 22.58 12.48 -2.53
N VAL A 156 22.50 13.75 -2.11
CA VAL A 156 21.22 14.46 -2.04
C VAL A 156 20.62 14.63 -3.44
N GLN A 157 21.45 14.93 -4.44
CA GLN A 157 20.96 15.03 -5.83
C GLN A 157 20.53 13.67 -6.36
N ASN A 158 21.28 12.60 -6.06
CA ASN A 158 20.88 11.25 -6.44
C ASN A 158 19.53 10.86 -5.82
N VAL A 159 19.29 11.17 -4.54
CA VAL A 159 17.99 10.87 -3.89
C VAL A 159 16.84 11.71 -4.43
N ILE A 160 17.07 12.99 -4.75
CA ILE A 160 16.02 13.89 -5.28
C ILE A 160 15.63 13.52 -6.72
N GLN A 161 16.61 13.10 -7.53
CA GLN A 161 16.41 12.82 -8.96
C GLN A 161 16.25 11.33 -9.29
N GLY A 162 16.62 10.46 -8.35
CA GLY A 162 16.71 9.02 -8.50
C GLY A 162 15.51 8.28 -7.92
N ALA A 163 15.77 7.08 -7.39
CA ALA A 163 14.72 6.17 -6.97
C ALA A 163 14.25 6.52 -5.55
N PRO A 164 12.97 6.84 -5.30
CA PRO A 164 12.53 7.27 -3.97
C PRO A 164 12.79 6.16 -2.94
N PRO A 165 13.74 6.32 -1.99
CA PRO A 165 14.22 5.19 -1.20
C PRO A 165 13.12 4.58 -0.33
N PHE A 166 12.19 5.40 0.15
CA PHE A 166 11.12 4.97 1.03
C PHE A 166 9.88 4.41 0.33
N ALA A 167 9.73 4.55 -0.99
CA ALA A 167 8.54 4.08 -1.71
C ALA A 167 8.28 2.56 -1.49
N PRO A 168 9.29 1.67 -1.54
CA PRO A 168 9.09 0.24 -1.30
C PRO A 168 8.64 -0.10 0.13
N LEU A 169 8.91 0.77 1.12
CA LEU A 169 8.51 0.54 2.52
C LEU A 169 7.01 0.75 2.76
N LEU A 170 6.24 1.13 1.74
CA LEU A 170 4.79 1.10 1.83
C LEU A 170 4.25 -0.35 1.84
N LEU A 171 4.95 -1.29 1.19
CA LEU A 171 4.56 -2.71 1.16
C LEU A 171 4.54 -3.36 2.56
N PRO A 172 5.59 -3.25 3.41
CA PRO A 172 5.56 -3.78 4.77
C PRO A 172 4.53 -3.07 5.66
N ASN A 173 4.30 -1.76 5.47
CA ASN A 173 3.28 -1.03 6.23
C ASN A 173 1.87 -1.59 5.97
N LEU A 174 1.54 -1.83 4.69
CA LEU A 174 0.27 -2.45 4.31
C LEU A 174 0.20 -3.91 4.72
N ALA A 175 1.32 -4.64 4.66
CA ALA A 175 1.40 -6.02 5.12
C ALA A 175 1.05 -6.12 6.61
N LEU A 176 1.63 -5.25 7.44
CA LEU A 176 1.32 -5.17 8.87
C LEU A 176 -0.15 -4.82 9.11
N LEU A 177 -0.70 -3.85 8.37
CA LEU A 177 -2.12 -3.51 8.46
C LEU A 177 -3.02 -4.71 8.11
N GLY A 178 -2.69 -5.44 7.04
CA GLY A 178 -3.41 -6.65 6.64
C GLY A 178 -3.36 -7.74 7.71
N LEU A 179 -2.18 -7.96 8.31
CA LEU A 179 -2.00 -8.93 9.39
C LEU A 179 -2.85 -8.56 10.61
N LEU A 180 -2.98 -7.28 10.96
CA LEU A 180 -3.89 -6.82 12.02
C LEU A 180 -5.36 -7.15 11.68
N GLY A 181 -5.75 -6.97 10.42
CA GLY A 181 -7.07 -7.38 9.93
C GLY A 181 -7.34 -8.88 10.11
N LEU A 182 -6.35 -9.73 9.76
CA LEU A 182 -6.42 -11.18 9.97
C LEU A 182 -6.52 -11.56 11.44
N LEU A 183 -5.74 -10.90 12.30
CA LEU A 183 -5.74 -11.14 13.75
C LEU A 183 -7.10 -10.80 14.37
N ALA A 184 -7.72 -9.70 13.94
CA ALA A 184 -9.06 -9.32 14.38
C ALA A 184 -10.11 -10.36 13.95
N GLN A 185 -10.07 -10.80 12.68
CA GLN A 185 -10.98 -11.80 12.15
C GLN A 185 -10.88 -13.14 12.89
N ASP A 186 -9.67 -13.61 13.16
CA ASP A 186 -9.45 -14.84 13.90
C ASP A 186 -9.87 -14.73 15.38
N SER A 187 -9.65 -13.58 16.02
CA SER A 187 -10.13 -13.30 17.37
C SER A 187 -11.65 -13.39 17.48
N VAL A 188 -12.37 -12.87 16.48
CA VAL A 188 -13.84 -12.98 16.37
C VAL A 188 -14.26 -14.45 16.18
N ALA A 189 -13.58 -15.19 15.31
CA ALA A 189 -13.88 -16.60 15.06
C ALA A 189 -13.67 -17.48 16.31
N ARG A 190 -12.59 -17.24 17.08
CA ARG A 190 -12.35 -17.93 18.36
C ARG A 190 -13.44 -17.64 19.40
N ARG A 191 -13.85 -16.38 19.56
CA ARG A 191 -14.92 -16.00 20.49
C ARG A 191 -16.24 -16.71 20.17
N ARG A 192 -16.62 -16.80 18.89
CA ARG A 192 -17.84 -17.53 18.47
C ARG A 192 -17.81 -19.02 18.84
N ARG A 193 -16.65 -19.68 18.69
CA ARG A 193 -16.51 -21.10 19.06
C ARG A 193 -16.64 -21.33 20.56
N ASN A 194 -16.10 -20.44 21.39
CA ASN A 194 -16.15 -20.59 22.85
C ASN A 194 -17.54 -20.37 23.45
N VAL A 195 -18.43 -19.67 22.77
CA VAL A 195 -19.83 -19.45 23.22
C VAL A 195 -20.75 -20.59 22.78
N ALA A 196 -20.32 -21.41 21.82
CA ALA A 196 -21.10 -22.54 21.29
C ALA A 196 -20.87 -23.87 22.05
N ILE A 197 -20.05 -23.86 23.12
CA ILE A 197 -19.75 -24.98 24.02
C ILE A 197 -20.33 -24.63 25.38
#